data_AF-R2QUD2-F1
#
_entry.id   AF-R2QUD2-F1
#
_cell.length_a   1.000
_cell.length_b   1.000
_cell.length_c   1.000
_cell.angle_alpha   90.00
_cell.angle_beta   90.00
_cell.angle_gamma   90.00
#
_symmetry.space_group_name_H-M   'P 1'
#
loop_
_entity.id
_entity.type
_entity.pdbx_description
1 polymer ?
#
loop_
_entity_poly.entity_id
_entity_poly.type
_entity_poly.pdbx_seq_one_letter_code
_entity_poly.pdbx_strand_id
1 'polypeptide(L)' 'MKEYTITIDGGTSKTKVCLWNGEGQIVNVQTRNVGARDCAIQGNTTVWKRAIHQMVLLQSFK' A
#
# COMPACT_ATOMS: atom_id res chain seq x y z
N MET A 1 -22.68 -6.78 6.56
CA MET A 1 -21.23 -6.68 6.85
C MET A 1 -20.72 -5.49 6.05
N LYS A 2 -19.90 -4.59 6.62
CA LYS A 2 -19.32 -3.49 5.81
C LYS A 2 -18.18 -4.08 4.97
N GLU A 3 -18.24 -3.89 3.66
CA GLU A 3 -17.16 -4.30 2.74
C GLU A 3 -16.18 -3.15 2.56
N TYR A 4 -14.90 -3.50 2.50
CA TYR A 4 -13.81 -2.58 2.20
C TYR A 4 -12.89 -3.21 1.17
N THR A 5 -12.35 -2.37 0.29
CA THR A 5 -11.35 -2.77 -0.69
C THR A 5 -10.04 -2.08 -0.35
N ILE A 6 -8.92 -2.80 -0.44
CA ILE A 6 -7.59 -2.20 -0.40
C ILE A 6 -6.98 -2.31 -1.79
N THR A 7 -6.51 -1.19 -2.33
CA THR A 7 -5.69 -1.19 -3.54
C THR A 7 -4.25 -0.83 -3.20
N ILE A 8 -3.30 -1.51 -3.87
CA ILE A 8 -1.87 -1.27 -3.71
C ILE A 8 -1.33 -0.85 -5.09
N ASP A 9 -0.91 0.39 -5.19
CA ASP A 9 -0.25 0.96 -6.36
C ASP A 9 1.27 0.90 -6.14
N GLY A 10 1.90 -0.11 -6.74
CA GLY A 10 3.34 -0.39 -6.64
C GLY A 10 4.13 0.32 -7.73
N GLY A 11 4.32 1.63 -7.59
CA GLY A 11 5.07 2.44 -8.55
C GLY A 11 6.58 2.19 -8.55
N THR A 12 7.27 2.80 -9.52
CA THR A 12 8.73 2.65 -9.71
C THR A 12 9.53 3.13 -8.50
N SER A 13 9.16 4.28 -7.91
CA SER A 13 9.92 4.92 -6.82
C SER A 13 9.11 5.10 -5.52
N LYS A 14 7.80 4.90 -5.59
CA LYS A 14 6.88 5.09 -4.47
C LYS A 14 5.77 4.06 -4.56
N THR A 15 5.27 3.66 -3.40
CA THR A 15 4.13 2.77 -3.27
C THR A 15 3.04 3.45 -2.48
N LYS A 16 1.81 3.31 -2.95
CA LYS A 16 0.61 3.86 -2.32
C LYS A 16 -0.36 2.73 -1.99
N VAL A 17 -0.98 2.80 -0.80
CA VAL A 17 -2.03 1.89 -0.37
C VAL A 17 -3.27 2.72 -0.04
N CYS A 18 -4.38 2.43 -0.71
CA CYS A 18 -5.66 3.12 -0.50
C CYS A 18 -6.68 2.14 0.10
N LEU A 19 -7.39 2.59 1.14
CA LEU A 19 -8.57 1.93 1.68
C LEU A 19 -9.82 2.58 1.11
N TRP A 20 -10.70 1.77 0.56
CA TRP A 20 -11.98 2.17 -0.04
C TRP A 20 -13.11 1.59 0.80
N ASN A 21 -14.17 2.36 1.06
CA ASN A 21 -15.41 1.84 1.62
C ASN A 21 -16.27 1.17 0.54
N GLY A 22 -17.36 0.52 0.94
CA GLY A 22 -18.30 -0.14 0.02
C GLY A 22 -19.02 0.81 -0.96
N GLU A 23 -18.95 2.13 -0.76
CA GLU A 23 -19.48 3.14 -1.69
C GLU A 23 -18.44 3.56 -2.74
N GLY A 24 -17.25 2.97 -2.72
CA GLY A 24 -16.15 3.32 -3.63
C GLY A 24 -15.45 4.64 -3.27
N GLN A 25 -15.63 5.14 -2.05
CA GLN A 25 -14.93 6.33 -1.56
C GLN A 25 -13.63 5.93 -0.86
N ILE A 26 -12.58 6.72 -1.07
CA ILE A 26 -11.31 6.57 -0.34
C ILE A 26 -11.50 7.07 1.09
N VAL A 27 -11.22 6.21 2.07
CA VAL A 27 -11.32 6.55 3.51
C VAL A 27 -9.95 6.68 4.18
N ASN A 28 -8.90 6.12 3.60
CA ASN A 28 -7.53 6.30 4.08
C ASN A 28 -6.51 6.05 2.94
N VAL A 29 -5.36 6.74 3.02
CA VAL A 29 -4.25 6.60 2.07
C VAL A 29 -2.93 6.56 2.83
N GLN A 30 -2.10 5.58 2.51
CA GLN A 30 -0.72 5.48 2.99
C GLN A 30 0.23 5.56 1.80
N THR A 31 1.36 6.23 1.96
CA THR A 31 2.40 6.31 0.92
C THR A 31 3.79 6.14 1.54
N ARG A 32 4.66 5.44 0.82
CA ARG A 32 6.07 5.25 1.17
C ARG A 32 6.96 5.42 -0.05
N ASN A 33 8.16 5.99 0.15
CA ASN A 33 9.20 6.14 -0.86
C ASN A 33 10.00 4.84 -1.01
N VAL A 34 9.31 3.79 -1.43
CA VAL A 34 9.91 2.50 -1.83
C VAL A 34 9.08 1.96 -2.99
N GLY A 35 9.75 1.46 -4.02
CA GLY A 35 9.09 0.93 -5.21
C GLY A 35 9.92 -0.14 -5.92
N ALA A 36 9.53 -0.45 -7.14
CA ALA A 36 10.18 -1.49 -7.95
C ALA A 36 11.68 -1.22 -8.16
N ARG A 37 12.07 0.05 -8.31
CA ARG A 37 13.47 0.45 -8.52
C ARG A 37 14.36 0.02 -7.35
N ASP A 38 13.94 0.26 -6.12
CA ASP A 38 14.72 -0.09 -4.92
C ASP A 38 14.97 -1.60 -4.88
N CYS A 39 13.95 -2.39 -5.23
CA CYS A 39 14.06 -3.84 -5.26
C CYS A 39 15.00 -4.33 -6.37
N ALA A 40 14.95 -3.71 -7.55
CA ALA A 40 15.84 -4.02 -8.66
C ALA A 40 17.31 -3.71 -8.34
N ILE A 41 17.58 -2.56 -7.71
CA ILE A 41 18.93 -2.16 -7.30
C ILE A 41 19.48 -3.12 -6.22
N GLN A 42 18.65 -3.51 -5.26
CA GLN A 42 19.06 -4.36 -4.13
C GLN A 42 18.98 -5.87 -4.42
N GLY A 43 18.42 -6.27 -5.56
CA GLY A 43 18.18 -7.67 -5.91
C GLY A 43 17.24 -8.41 -4.95
N ASN A 44 16.41 -7.71 -4.16
CA ASN A 44 15.49 -8.32 -3.20
C ASN A 44 14.23 -7.48 -2.98
N THR A 45 13.17 -8.10 -2.44
CA THR A 45 11.86 -7.44 -2.22
C THR A 45 11.49 -7.29 -0.75
N THR A 46 12.38 -7.64 0.17
CA THR A 46 12.07 -7.73 1.62
C THR A 46 11.63 -6.39 2.18
N VAL A 47 12.34 -5.32 1.84
CA VAL A 47 12.01 -3.96 2.30
C VAL A 47 10.65 -3.52 1.77
N TRP A 48 10.36 -3.80 0.49
CA TRP A 48 9.11 -3.41 -0.14
C TRP A 48 7.91 -4.17 0.42
N LYS A 49 8.02 -5.50 0.56
CA LYS A 49 7.00 -6.34 1.20
C LYS A 49 6.71 -5.89 2.64
N ARG A 50 7.75 -5.59 3.42
CA ARG A 50 7.61 -5.08 4.79
C ARG A 50 6.88 -3.74 4.82
N ALA A 51 7.23 -2.82 3.91
CA ALA A 51 6.57 -1.51 3.82
C ALA A 51 5.09 -1.65 3.45
N ILE A 52 4.75 -2.51 2.48
CA ILE A 52 3.36 -2.80 2.11
C ILE A 52 2.60 -3.37 3.30
N HIS A 53 3.17 -4.37 3.99
CA HIS A 53 2.52 -4.97 5.16
C HIS A 53 2.24 -3.94 6.27
N GLN A 54 3.20 -3.08 6.58
CA GLN A 54 3.00 -1.98 7.53
C GLN A 54 1.92 -1.00 7.07
N MET A 55 1.91 -0.62 5.78
CA MET A 55 0.89 0.28 5.23
C MET A 55 -0.51 -0.31 5.27
N VAL A 56 -0.65 -1.64 5.14
CA VAL A 56 -1.94 -2.35 5.29
C VAL A 56 -2.37 -2.38 6.76
N LEU A 57 -1.45 -2.64 7.70
CA LEU A 57 -1.75 -2.64 9.14
C LEU A 57 -2.12 -1.26 9.69
N LEU A 58 -1.65 -0.19 9.05
CA LEU A 58 -1.99 1.19 9.39
C LEU A 58 -3.36 1.65 8.85
N GLN A 59 -4.08 0.79 8.13
CA GLN A 59 -5.43 1.11 7.66
C GLN A 59 -6.44 1.03 8.82
N SER A 60 -7.22 2.10 9.01
CA SER A 60 -8.29 2.14 10.01
C SER A 60 -9.63 1.84 9.36
N PHE A 61 -10.22 0.71 9.71
CA PHE A 61 -11.57 0.31 9.28
C PHE A 61 -12.60 0.92 10.25
N LYS A 62 -13.41 1.89 9.78
CA LYS A 62 -14.41 2.61 10.57
C LYS A 62 -15.84 2.33 10.08
#